data_AF-A0A2T5I9X3-F1
#
_entry.id   AF-A0A2T5I9X3-F1
#
_cell.length_a   1.000
_cell.length_b   1.000
_cell.length_c   1.000
_cell.angle_alpha   90.00
_cell.angle_beta   90.00
_cell.angle_gamma   90.00
#
_symmetry.space_group_name_H-M   'P 1'
#
loop_
_entity.id
_entity.type
_entity.pdbx_description
1 polymer ?
#
loop_
_entity_poly.entity_id
_entity_poly.type
_entity_poly.pdbx_seq_one_letter_code
_entity_poly.pdbx_strand_id
1 'polypeptide(L)'
;MRVLLDTCVLSELYKPDPLVTVYEAVNDVPDEHLFICVITIGEIGKGIALLPDCSKATLQAIIRGHVAPDTVIHSDGWRGL
;
A
#
# COMPACT_ATOMS: atom_id res chain seq x y z
N MET A 1 -3.86 -12.02 18.92
CA MET A 1 -2.60 -11.24 19.04
C MET A 1 -2.76 -10.00 18.16
N ARG A 2 -2.21 -8.84 18.55
CA ARG A 2 -2.21 -7.63 17.71
C ARG A 2 -0.91 -7.56 16.93
N VAL A 3 -0.97 -7.20 15.65
CA VAL A 3 0.18 -7.14 14.74
C VAL A 3 0.29 -5.75 14.15
N LEU A 4 1.49 -5.17 14.20
CA LEU A 4 1.82 -3.90 13.57
C LEU A 4 2.61 -4.17 12.28
N LEU A 5 2.04 -3.79 11.14
CA LEU A 5 2.66 -3.96 9.84
C LEU A 5 3.68 -2.86 9.58
N ASP A 6 4.85 -3.27 9.09
CA ASP A 6 5.91 -2.39 8.60
C ASP A 6 5.77 -2.15 7.08
N THR A 7 6.46 -1.14 6.57
CA THR A 7 6.52 -0.81 5.13
C THR A 7 6.96 -2.00 4.29
N CYS A 8 7.93 -2.79 4.74
CA CYS A 8 8.46 -3.93 3.99
C CYS A 8 7.42 -5.04 3.77
N VAL A 9 6.55 -5.30 4.77
CA VAL A 9 5.46 -6.28 4.65
C VAL A 9 4.41 -5.77 3.69
N LEU A 10 4.02 -4.50 3.77
CA LEU A 10 3.07 -3.90 2.85
C LEU A 10 3.58 -3.93 1.40
N SER A 11 4.86 -3.61 1.18
CA SER A 11 5.48 -3.70 -0.14
C SER A 11 5.55 -5.13 -0.65
N GLU A 12 5.80 -6.13 0.22
CA GLU A 12 5.77 -7.54 -0.18
C GLU A 12 4.38 -7.96 -0.63
N LEU A 13 3.33 -7.63 0.13
CA LEU A 13 1.93 -7.96 -0.18
C LEU A 13 1.43 -7.34 -1.50
N TYR A 14 2.05 -6.25 -1.95
CA TYR A 14 1.70 -5.58 -3.21
C TYR A 14 2.41 -6.16 -4.44
N LYS A 15 3.42 -7.03 -4.27
CA LYS A 15 4.12 -7.64 -5.41
C LYS A 15 3.18 -8.51 -6.25
N PRO A 16 3.38 -8.60 -7.57
CA PRO A 16 2.63 -9.53 -8.42
C PRO A 16 2.75 -11.01 -8.00
N ASP A 17 3.90 -11.37 -7.42
CA ASP A 17 4.19 -12.71 -6.89
C ASP A 17 4.80 -12.54 -5.47
N PRO A 18 3.95 -12.37 -4.43
CA PRO A 18 4.40 -12.16 -3.07
C PRO A 18 4.89 -13.48 -2.45
N LEU A 19 5.80 -13.40 -1.49
CA LEU A 19 6.19 -14.59 -0.73
C LEU A 19 4.97 -15.16 0.02
N VAL A 20 4.56 -16.38 -0.34
CA VAL A 20 3.35 -17.03 0.18
C VAL A 20 3.29 -17.04 1.71
N THR A 21 4.43 -17.24 2.38
CA THR A 21 4.49 -17.27 3.84
C THR A 21 4.20 -15.91 4.48
N VAL A 22 4.48 -14.79 3.80
CA VAL A 22 4.13 -13.45 4.27
C VAL A 22 2.64 -13.20 4.06
N TYR A 23 2.11 -13.59 2.90
CA TYR A 23 0.69 -13.47 2.60
C TYR A 23 -0.18 -14.23 3.61
N GLU A 24 0.12 -15.52 3.82
CA GLU A 24 -0.61 -16.37 4.76
C GLU A 24 -0.51 -15.84 6.20
N ALA A 25 0.70 -15.44 6.62
CA ALA A 25 0.90 -14.89 7.97
C ALA A 25 0.09 -13.62 8.25
N VAL A 26 -0.16 -12.79 7.22
CA VAL A 26 -1.02 -11.61 7.36
C VAL A 26 -2.49 -11.99 7.27
N ASN A 27 -2.87 -12.86 6.32
CA ASN A 27 -4.24 -13.32 6.11
C ASN A 27 -4.81 -14.10 7.30
N ASP A 28 -3.96 -14.72 8.11
CA ASP A 28 -4.36 -15.43 9.33
C ASP A 28 -4.64 -14.49 10.52
N VAL A 29 -4.36 -13.19 10.39
CA VAL A 29 -4.64 -12.18 11.43
C VAL A 29 -5.95 -11.47 11.09
N PRO A 30 -6.96 -11.46 11.99
CA PRO A 30 -8.19 -10.69 11.77
C PRO A 30 -7.91 -9.20 11.54
N ASP A 31 -8.68 -8.57 10.66
CA ASP A 31 -8.53 -7.15 10.31
C ASP A 31 -8.54 -6.22 11.52
N GLU A 32 -9.38 -6.47 12.53
CA GLU A 32 -9.41 -5.67 13.77
C GLU A 32 -8.12 -5.73 14.61
N HIS A 33 -7.23 -6.67 14.30
CA HIS A 33 -5.95 -6.87 14.97
C HIS A 33 -4.74 -6.51 14.09
N LEU A 34 -4.97 -6.07 12.85
CA LEU A 34 -3.95 -5.52 11.96
C LEU A 34 -3.88 -4.01 12.12
N PHE A 35 -2.68 -3.52 12.42
CA PHE A 35 -2.41 -2.10 12.61
C PHE A 35 -1.30 -1.65 11.66
N ILE A 36 -1.33 -0.40 11.26
CA ILE A 36 -0.24 0.29 10.57
C ILE A 36 0.21 1.47 11.42
N CYS A 37 1.52 1.70 11.51
CA CYS A 37 2.05 2.86 12.24
C CYS A 37 1.81 4.15 11.44
N VAL A 38 1.51 5.26 12.12
CA VAL A 38 1.41 6.58 11.47
C VAL A 38 2.72 7.00 10.79
N ILE A 39 3.87 6.53 11.31
CA ILE A 39 5.18 6.76 10.69
C ILE A 39 5.25 6.06 9.32
N THR A 40 4.81 4.81 9.22
CA THR A 40 4.71 4.04 7.96
C THR A 40 3.85 4.78 6.92
N ILE A 41 2.70 5.35 7.34
CA ILE A 41 1.87 6.19 6.46
C ILE A 41 2.65 7.43 5.99
N GLY A 42 3.39 8.08 6.89
CA GLY A 42 4.23 9.23 6.58
C GLY A 42 5.34 8.92 5.58
N GLU A 43 5.98 7.76 5.68
CA GLU A 43 7.01 7.28 4.75
C GLU A 43 6.45 7.06 3.35
N ILE A 44 5.31 6.37 3.25
CA ILE A 44 4.61 6.15 1.97
C ILE A 44 4.22 7.51 1.35
N GLY A 45 3.64 8.41 2.13
CA GLY A 45 3.24 9.74 1.68
C GLY A 45 4.43 10.57 1.19
N LYS A 46 5.57 10.51 1.88
CA LYS A 46 6.82 11.16 1.47
C LYS A 46 7.36 10.56 0.17
N GLY A 47 7.36 9.23 0.03
CA GLY A 47 7.77 8.55 -1.20
C GLY A 47 6.96 9.02 -2.41
N ILE A 48 5.63 9.07 -2.28
CA ILE A 48 4.74 9.56 -3.34
C ILE A 48 4.99 11.04 -3.64
N ALA A 49 5.26 11.86 -2.64
CA ALA A 49 5.52 13.28 -2.83
C ALA A 49 6.79 13.56 -3.68
N LEU A 50 7.70 12.60 -3.77
CA LEU A 50 8.94 12.68 -4.54
C LEU A 50 8.80 12.11 -5.97
N LEU A 51 7.66 11.51 -6.33
CA LEU A 51 7.41 11.03 -7.70
C LEU A 51 7.23 12.19 -8.69
N PRO A 52 7.67 12.03 -9.95
CA PRO A 52 7.43 13.00 -11.01
C PRO A 52 5.94 13.02 -11.44
N ASP A 53 5.44 14.22 -11.70
CA ASP A 53 4.17 14.57 -12.36
C ASP A 53 2.90 13.80 -11.94
N CYS A 54 2.36 12.95 -12.82
CA CYS A 54 0.94 12.56 -12.82
C CYS A 54 0.57 11.49 -11.77
N SER A 55 1.47 10.53 -11.50
CA SER A 55 1.21 9.46 -10.53
C SER A 55 1.08 10.00 -9.10
N LYS A 56 1.79 11.07 -8.78
CA LYS A 56 1.75 11.71 -7.45
C LYS A 56 0.34 12.17 -7.07
N ALA A 57 -0.36 12.88 -7.96
CA ALA A 57 -1.69 13.42 -7.67
C ALA A 57 -2.72 12.30 -7.46
N THR A 58 -2.71 11.29 -8.33
CA THR A 58 -3.60 10.13 -8.24
C THR A 58 -3.36 9.32 -6.96
N LEU A 59 -2.10 8.99 -6.65
CA LEU A 59 -1.77 8.22 -5.45
C LEU A 59 -2.09 8.98 -4.16
N GLN A 60 -1.89 10.29 -4.12
CA GLN A 60 -2.31 11.12 -2.98
C GLN A 60 -3.84 11.15 -2.82
N ALA A 61 -4.59 11.18 -3.91
CA ALA A 61 -6.05 11.11 -3.85
C ALA A 61 -6.54 9.75 -3.31
N ILE A 62 -5.87 8.65 -3.69
CA ILE A 62 -6.16 7.31 -3.17
C ILE A 62 -5.91 7.22 -1.66
N ILE A 63 -4.73 7.63 -1.19
CA ILE A 63 -4.39 7.55 0.24
C ILE A 63 -5.33 8.40 1.10
N ARG A 64 -5.82 9.52 0.56
CA ARG A 64 -6.80 10.38 1.22
C ARG A 64 -8.25 9.88 1.12
N GLY A 65 -8.49 8.76 0.44
CA GLY A 65 -9.83 8.19 0.25
C GLY A 65 -10.72 8.97 -0.71
N HIS A 66 -10.16 9.86 -1.53
CA HIS A 66 -10.92 10.64 -2.52
C HIS A 66 -11.16 9.84 -3.83
N VAL A 67 -10.34 8.82 -4.09
CA VAL A 67 -10.41 7.97 -5.29
C VAL A 67 -10.23 6.51 -4.88
N ALA A 68 -11.10 5.62 -5.37
CA ALA A 68 -10.98 4.20 -5.12
C ALA A 68 -9.89 3.59 -6.03
N PRO A 69 -8.96 2.75 -5.51
CA PRO A 69 -7.83 2.23 -6.29
C PRO A 69 -8.24 1.49 -7.57
N ASP A 70 -9.34 0.73 -7.51
CA ASP A 70 -9.90 -0.07 -8.61
C ASP A 70 -10.46 0.77 -9.77
N THR A 71 -10.64 2.07 -9.57
CA THR A 71 -11.15 2.99 -10.59
C THR A 71 -10.05 3.63 -11.45
N VAL A 72 -8.78 3.42 -11.09
CA VAL A 72 -7.64 4.02 -11.79
C VAL A 72 -7.34 3.26 -13.08
N ILE A 73 -7.32 3.96 -14.21
CA ILE A 73 -6.93 3.38 -15.49
C ILE A 73 -5.40 3.40 -15.62
N HIS A 74 -4.80 2.22 -15.58
CA HIS A 74 -3.35 2.02 -15.72
C HIS A 74 -2.95 1.99 -17.20
N SER A 75 -2.89 3.16 -17.86
CA SER A 75 -2.57 3.26 -19.30
C SER A 75 -1.13 2.87 -19.66
N ASP A 76 -0.23 2.93 -18.68
CA ASP A 76 1.18 2.53 -18.76
C ASP A 76 1.42 1.08 -18.32
N GLY A 77 0.35 0.34 -18.00
CA GLY A 77 0.43 -1.02 -17.45
C GLY A 77 0.90 -1.07 -15.99
N TRP A 78 1.12 0.08 -15.35
CA TRP A 78 1.61 0.17 -13.98
C TRP A 78 0.45 0.09 -12.99
N ARG A 79 0.26 -1.06 -12.32
CA ARG A 79 -0.85 -1.30 -11.37
C ARG A 79 -0.63 -0.76 -9.95
N GLY A 80 0.34 0.13 -9.76
CA GLY A 80 0.88 0.51 -8.45
C GLY A 80 2.27 -0.10 -8.22
N LEU A 81 2.95 0.35 -7.16
CA LEU A 81 4.33 -0.04 -6.79
C LEU A 81 4.51 -1.55 -6.68
#